data_AF-A0A3C1JRD7-F1
#
_entry.id   AF-A0A3C1JRD7-F1
#
_cell.length_a   1.000
_cell.length_b   1.000
_cell.length_c   1.000
_cell.angle_alpha   90.00
_cell.angle_beta   90.00
_cell.angle_gamma   90.00
#
_symmetry.space_group_name_H-M   'P 1'
#
loop_
_entity.id
_entity.type
_entity.pdbx_description
1 polymer ?
#
loop_
_entity_poly.entity_id
_entity_poly.type
_entity_poly.pdbx_seq_one_letter_code
_entity_poly.pdbx_strand_id
1 'polypeptide(L)' 'GTKAAASNALTQSEKQARLVTLQAKWTQFAREYGEQQRLGNQEVLTNLRGLMLSIKREVARLGGKLPEFPVDSPNHLADL' A
#
# COMPACT_ATOMS: atom_id res chain seq x y z
N GLY A 1 7.38 31.34 27.58
CA GLY A 1 7.38 29.91 27.27
C GLY A 1 6.08 29.56 26.59
N THR A 2 6.14 29.03 25.37
CA THR A 2 5.02 28.30 24.75
C THR A 2 5.63 27.20 23.90
N LYS A 3 5.51 25.98 24.42
CA LYS A 3 5.95 24.73 23.85
C LYS A 3 5.02 24.44 22.67
N ALA A 4 5.46 24.72 21.44
CA ALA A 4 4.73 24.33 20.23
C ALA A 4 4.84 22.81 20.07
N ALA A 5 4.06 22.07 20.86
CA ALA A 5 3.88 20.64 20.70
C ALA A 5 2.74 20.41 19.70
N ALA A 6 3.14 20.04 18.49
CA ALA A 6 2.49 19.15 17.54
C ALA A 6 0.98 19.33 17.25
N SER A 7 0.70 19.82 16.05
CA SER A 7 -0.39 19.26 15.24
C SER A 7 0.20 18.74 13.93
N ASN A 8 0.96 17.64 14.02
CA ASN A 8 1.38 16.83 12.86
C ASN A 8 0.21 16.01 12.26
N ALA A 9 -1.03 16.48 12.48
CA ALA A 9 -2.23 15.83 11.97
C ALA A 9 -2.49 16.36 10.56
N LEU A 10 -2.36 15.47 9.57
CA LEU A 10 -2.78 15.77 8.19
C LEU A 10 -4.24 16.25 8.18
N THR A 11 -4.50 17.32 7.45
CA THR A 11 -5.85 17.77 7.12
C THR A 11 -6.59 16.70 6.32
N GLN A 12 -7.92 16.78 6.28
CA GLN A 12 -8.74 15.83 5.51
C GLN A 12 -8.36 15.82 4.02
N SER A 13 -8.10 17.00 3.44
CA SER A 13 -7.70 17.14 2.04
C SER A 13 -6.33 16.50 1.76
N GLU A 14 -5.36 16.66 2.66
CA GLU A 14 -4.04 16.03 2.54
C GLU A 14 -4.12 14.51 2.69
N LYS A 15 -4.95 14.01 3.63
CA LYS A 15 -5.22 12.57 3.75
C LYS A 15 -5.79 12.03 2.43
N GLN A 16 -6.76 12.73 1.85
CA GLN A 16 -7.38 12.31 0.60
C GLN A 16 -6.37 12.31 -0.57
N ALA A 17 -5.57 13.36 -0.73
CA ALA A 17 -4.53 13.41 -1.77
C ALA A 17 -3.52 12.26 -1.63
N ARG A 18 -3.13 11.94 -0.39
CA ARG A 18 -2.21 10.84 -0.10
C ARG A 18 -2.84 9.47 -0.37
N LEU A 19 -4.12 9.30 -0.04
CA LEU A 19 -4.88 8.09 -0.38
C LEU A 19 -4.94 7.86 -1.90
N VAL A 20 -5.20 8.89 -2.69
CA VAL A 20 -5.21 8.79 -4.17
C VAL A 20 -3.85 8.32 -4.70
N THR A 21 -2.76 8.88 -4.16
CA THR A 21 -1.40 8.47 -4.54
C THR A 21 -1.12 7.01 -4.16
N LEU A 22 -1.55 6.58 -2.98
CA LEU A 22 -1.37 5.20 -2.52
C LEU A 22 -2.19 4.20 -3.35
N GLN A 23 -3.40 4.58 -3.76
CA GLN A 23 -4.22 3.78 -4.66
C GLN A 23 -3.59 3.64 -6.04
N ALA A 24 -3.00 4.71 -6.59
CA ALA A 24 -2.26 4.62 -7.85
C ALA A 24 -1.03 3.70 -7.73
N LYS A 25 -0.27 3.83 -6.63
CA LYS A 25 0.86 2.93 -6.32
C LYS A 25 0.41 1.48 -6.15
N TRP A 26 -0.73 1.25 -5.52
CA TRP A 26 -1.32 -0.08 -5.37
C TRP A 26 -1.64 -0.73 -6.72
N THR A 27 -2.26 0.03 -7.64
CA THR A 27 -2.56 -0.45 -8.99
C THR A 27 -1.28 -0.78 -9.76
N GLN A 28 -0.24 0.05 -9.66
CA GLN A 28 1.05 -0.22 -10.29
C GLN A 28 1.69 -1.47 -9.70
N PHE A 29 1.73 -1.56 -8.37
CA PHE A 29 2.24 -2.72 -7.63
C PHE A 29 1.55 -4.01 -8.07
N ALA A 30 0.23 -4.01 -8.18
CA ALA A 30 -0.53 -5.20 -8.56
C ALA A 30 -0.20 -5.70 -9.97
N ARG A 31 0.02 -4.78 -10.92
CA ARG A 31 0.46 -5.13 -12.28
C ARG A 31 1.86 -5.75 -12.26
N GLU A 32 2.79 -5.12 -11.56
CA GLU A 32 4.17 -5.60 -11.46
C GLU A 32 4.22 -6.97 -10.78
N TYR A 33 3.50 -7.15 -9.67
CA TYR A 33 3.40 -8.43 -8.99
C TYR A 33 2.86 -9.53 -9.91
N GLY A 34 1.79 -9.25 -10.67
CA GLY A 34 1.23 -10.20 -11.63
C GLY A 34 2.23 -10.62 -12.71
N GLU A 35 2.99 -9.67 -13.28
CA GLU A 35 4.04 -9.99 -14.26
C GLU A 35 5.16 -10.81 -13.64
N GLN A 36 5.66 -10.43 -12.46
CA GLN A 36 6.73 -11.17 -11.79
C GLN A 36 6.29 -12.57 -11.34
N GLN A 37 5.01 -12.73 -10.99
CA GLN A 37 4.41 -14.03 -10.71
C GLN A 37 4.39 -14.92 -11.95
N ARG A 38 3.97 -14.38 -13.10
CA ARG A 38 3.97 -15.08 -14.38
C ARG A 38 5.39 -15.50 -14.82
N LEU A 39 6.39 -14.67 -14.51
CA LEU A 39 7.80 -14.95 -14.81
C LEU A 39 8.47 -15.88 -13.79
N GLY A 40 7.80 -16.22 -12.69
CA GLY A 40 8.37 -17.08 -11.64
C GLY A 40 9.49 -16.41 -10.84
N ASN A 41 9.59 -15.08 -10.84
CA ASN A 41 10.68 -14.34 -10.22
C ASN A 41 10.46 -14.17 -8.70
N GLN A 42 10.78 -15.21 -7.93
CA GLN A 42 10.52 -15.28 -6.49
C GLN A 42 11.28 -14.22 -5.67
N GLU A 43 12.47 -13.81 -6.11
CA GLU A 43 13.25 -12.77 -5.46
C GLU A 43 12.50 -11.43 -5.52
N VAL A 44 12.05 -11.04 -6.71
CA VAL A 44 11.31 -9.80 -6.90
C VAL A 44 9.96 -9.86 -6.18
N LEU A 45 9.25 -10.99 -6.23
CA LEU A 45 7.99 -11.16 -5.48
C LEU A 45 8.18 -10.98 -3.97
N THR A 46 9.30 -11.45 -3.41
CA THR A 46 9.62 -11.27 -2.00
C THR A 46 9.85 -9.79 -1.65
N ASN A 47 10.59 -9.07 -2.49
CA ASN A 47 10.81 -7.62 -2.31
C ASN A 47 9.50 -6.84 -2.43
N LEU A 48 8.65 -7.22 -3.39
CA LEU A 48 7.34 -6.63 -3.63
C LEU A 48 6.38 -6.82 -2.43
N ARG A 49 6.48 -7.92 -1.67
CA ARG A 49 5.67 -8.11 -0.43
C ARG A 49 5.92 -7.03 0.61
N GLY A 50 7.16 -6.59 0.80
CA GLY A 50 7.49 -5.52 1.75
C GLY A 50 6.81 -4.19 1.37
N LEU A 51 6.84 -3.85 0.07
CA LEU A 51 6.15 -2.68 -0.46
C LEU A 51 4.62 -2.77 -0.28
N MET A 52 4.04 -3.94 -0.53
CA MET A 52 2.61 -4.20 -0.32
C MET A 52 2.17 -3.89 1.11
N LEU A 53 2.88 -4.42 2.11
CA LEU A 53 2.56 -4.24 3.52
C LEU A 53 2.66 -2.76 3.92
N SER A 54 3.66 -2.05 3.39
CA SER A 54 3.83 -0.61 3.61
C SER A 54 2.63 0.19 3.08
N ILE A 55 2.17 -0.11 1.84
CA ILE A 55 1.00 0.55 1.25
C ILE A 55 -0.27 0.24 2.06
N LYS A 56 -0.51 -1.03 2.41
CA LYS A 56 -1.67 -1.45 3.23
C LYS A 56 -1.74 -0.70 4.56
N ARG A 57 -0.62 -0.66 5.30
CA ARG A 57 -0.53 0.02 6.61
C ARG A 57 -0.79 1.51 6.48
N GLU A 58 -0.22 2.14 5.45
CA GLU A 58 -0.38 3.57 5.25
C GLU A 58 -1.82 3.95 4.85
N VAL A 59 -2.47 3.16 4.00
CA VAL A 59 -3.89 3.38 3.65
C VAL A 59 -4.79 3.21 4.87
N ALA A 60 -4.55 2.18 5.69
CA ALA A 60 -5.28 1.98 6.94
C ALA A 60 -5.09 3.14 7.92
N ARG A 61 -3.85 3.64 8.07
CA ARG A 61 -3.52 4.81 8.91
C ARG A 61 -4.25 6.08 8.47
N LEU A 62 -4.49 6.22 7.16
CA LEU A 62 -5.23 7.34 6.58
C LEU A 62 -6.75 7.13 6.58
N GLY A 63 -7.25 5.98 7.03
CA GLY A 63 -8.68 5.64 7.06
C GLY A 63 -9.27 5.27 5.69
N GLY A 64 -8.42 4.97 4.71
CA GLY A 64 -8.85 4.55 3.37
C GLY A 64 -9.05 3.05 3.24
N LYS A 65 -9.54 2.64 2.08
CA LYS A 65 -9.61 1.23 1.66
C LYS A 65 -8.85 1.05 0.35
N LEU A 66 -8.11 -0.05 0.26
CA LEU A 66 -7.51 -0.47 -0.99
C LEU A 66 -8.53 -1.26 -1.81
N PRO A 67 -8.50 -1.15 -3.15
CA PRO A 67 -9.25 -2.07 -3.99
C PRO A 67 -8.70 -3.49 -3.83
N GLU A 68 -9.52 -4.46 -4.18
CA GLU A 68 -9.13 -5.88 -4.16
C GLU A 68 -7.85 -6.11 -4.98
N PHE A 69 -7.05 -7.07 -4.54
CA PHE A 69 -5.83 -7.41 -5.25
C PHE A 69 -6.20 -8.18 -6.52
N PRO A 70 -5.90 -7.66 -7.73
CA PRO A 70 -6.44 -8.18 -8.99
C PRO A 70 -5.76 -9.47 -9.48
N VAL A 71 -4.99 -10.13 -8.61
CA VAL A 71 -4.27 -11.35 -8.94
C VAL A 71 -4.91 -12.46 -8.13
N ASP A 72 -5.45 -13.47 -8.81
CA ASP A 72 -5.93 -14.72 -8.22
C ASP A 72 -4.75 -15.40 -7.52
N SER A 73 -4.46 -14.96 -6.31
CA SER A 73 -3.46 -15.55 -5.43
C SER A 73 -4.24 -16.22 -4.31
N PRO A 74 -4.65 -17.49 -4.50
CA PRO A 74 -5.58 -18.14 -3.60
C PRO A 74 -5.11 -18.27 -2.15
N ASN A 75 -3.84 -17.97 -1.79
CA ASN A 75 -3.34 -18.41 -0.47
C ASN A 75 -2.16 -17.68 0.20
N HIS A 76 -1.76 -16.44 -0.12
CA HIS A 76 -0.53 -15.90 0.51
C HIS A 76 -0.54 -14.48 1.07
N LEU A 77 -1.65 -13.73 1.01
CA LEU A 77 -1.66 -12.32 1.44
C LEU A 77 -2.51 -12.02 2.68
N ALA A 78 -3.15 -13.03 3.26
CA ALA A 78 -4.07 -12.90 4.40
C ALA A 78 -3.43 -13.22 5.77
N ASP A 79 -2.34 -13.98 5.83
CA ASP A 79 -1.79 -14.51 7.10
C ASP A 79 -0.48 -13.85 7.58
N LEU A 80 -0.26 -12.55 7.31
CA LEU A 80 0.88 -11.79 7.86
C LEU A 80 0.44 -10.46 8.50
#